data_AF-A0A3B8T3N0-F1
#
_entry.id   AF-A0A3B8T3N0-F1
#
_cell.length_a   1.000
_cell.length_b   1.000
_cell.length_c   1.000
_cell.angle_alpha   90.00
_cell.angle_beta   90.00
_cell.angle_gamma   90.00
#
_symmetry.space_group_name_H-M   'P 1'
#
loop_
_entity.id
_entity.type
_entity.pdbx_description
1 polymer ?
#
loop_
_entity_poly.entity_id
_entity_poly.type
_entity_poly.pdbx_seq_one_letter_code
_entity_poly.pdbx_strand_id
1 'polypeptide(L)'
;MKLIRMFVLFGTFTSFLVGANTDLRPVFPDPVSSSFGADLYLRGAIEFKGGDDQLNFDRIDDTYTVWWWNVVTEACNNQRCYANGERSQTLNVPEFQYANGNSQLTVDDENDTLTTNDDYNNITVMDKGELLLGPSGSNKTVVINHLMLSDKATLILQDGIYFIENLTAQNSEIELENESTTVTLLIKNLVVEDTDINTQKKSSAGNLGMVLYNSARIEGKTKIDGFIYALDTIYILDDFTLNGAINAANFILEDDIKIDYNEDDIVNSKLFDFDV
;
A
#
# COMPACT_ATOMS: atom_id res chain seq x y z
N MET A 1 64.41 20.09 22.30
CA MET A 1 63.18 19.65 21.59
C MET A 1 62.52 18.55 22.40
N LYS A 2 61.39 18.83 23.06
CA LYS A 2 60.57 17.84 23.77
C LYS A 2 59.50 17.33 22.79
N LEU A 3 59.50 16.04 22.48
CA LEU A 3 58.41 15.38 21.76
C LEU A 3 57.26 15.08 22.75
N ILE A 4 56.09 15.64 22.49
CA ILE A 4 54.84 15.28 23.17
C ILE A 4 54.25 14.09 22.39
N ARG A 5 54.15 12.93 23.04
CA ARG A 5 53.39 11.78 22.52
C ARG A 5 51.92 11.99 22.86
N MET A 6 51.12 12.32 21.85
CA MET A 6 49.67 12.38 21.94
C MET A 6 49.11 10.96 21.75
N PHE A 7 48.62 10.35 22.83
CA PHE A 7 47.84 9.12 22.79
C PHE A 7 46.42 9.50 22.35
N VAL A 8 46.01 9.06 21.16
CA VAL A 8 44.62 9.14 20.71
C VAL A 8 43.90 7.89 21.23
N LEU A 9 42.94 8.10 22.14
CA LEU A 9 42.01 7.06 22.57
C LEU A 9 41.10 6.70 21.38
N PHE A 10 41.20 5.47 20.87
CA PHE A 10 40.18 4.92 19.99
C PHE A 10 38.98 4.53 20.85
N GLY A 11 37.96 5.40 20.86
CA GLY A 11 36.63 5.04 21.35
C GLY A 11 35.95 4.13 20.33
N THR A 12 35.71 2.88 20.69
CA THR A 12 34.84 1.98 19.93
C THR A 12 33.40 2.46 20.07
N PHE A 13 32.85 3.07 19.03
CA PHE A 13 31.40 3.28 18.92
C PHE A 13 30.75 1.93 18.64
N THR A 14 30.11 1.36 19.65
CA THR A 14 29.07 0.35 19.43
C THR A 14 27.85 1.07 18.89
N SER A 15 27.59 0.94 17.59
CA SER A 15 26.33 1.34 16.98
C SER A 15 25.21 0.46 17.54
N PHE A 16 24.37 1.01 18.40
CA PHE A 16 23.06 0.43 18.68
C PHE A 16 22.19 0.69 17.45
N LEU A 17 21.87 -0.36 16.70
CA LEU A 17 20.78 -0.34 15.72
C LEU A 17 19.47 -0.34 16.50
N VAL A 18 18.92 0.84 16.72
CA VAL A 18 17.49 1.01 17.03
C VAL A 18 16.84 1.26 15.67
N GLY A 19 16.02 0.32 15.19
CA GLY A 19 15.20 0.55 13.99
C GLY A 19 14.40 1.83 14.19
N ALA A 20 14.67 2.84 13.37
CA ALA A 20 14.09 4.15 13.54
C ALA A 20 12.65 4.10 13.02
N ASN A 21 11.69 4.00 13.94
CA ASN A 21 10.31 4.34 13.65
C ASN A 21 10.28 5.69 12.92
N THR A 22 9.78 5.70 11.69
CA THR A 22 9.83 6.87 10.82
C THR A 22 8.48 7.60 10.87
N ASP A 23 8.52 8.92 10.96
CA ASP A 23 7.33 9.76 10.80
C ASP A 23 7.08 9.94 9.30
N LEU A 24 6.05 9.28 8.77
CA LEU A 24 5.70 9.34 7.36
C LEU A 24 4.55 10.31 7.06
N ARG A 25 4.09 11.11 8.02
CA ARG A 25 3.12 12.18 7.75
C ARG A 25 3.57 13.16 6.67
N PRO A 26 4.87 13.50 6.52
CA PRO A 26 5.29 14.30 5.37
C PRO A 26 5.06 13.62 4.01
N VAL A 27 5.05 12.28 3.96
CA VAL A 27 4.75 11.49 2.76
C VAL A 27 3.24 11.35 2.58
N PHE A 28 2.49 11.19 3.66
CA PHE A 28 1.03 11.07 3.68
C PHE A 28 0.40 12.17 4.56
N PRO A 29 0.40 13.43 4.12
CA PRO A 29 -0.14 14.53 4.92
C PRO A 29 -1.67 14.48 4.99
N ASP A 30 -2.32 13.90 3.97
CA ASP A 30 -3.75 13.95 3.71
C ASP A 30 -4.26 12.61 3.17
N PRO A 31 -5.59 12.36 3.17
CA PRO A 31 -6.20 11.13 2.63
C PRO A 31 -5.72 10.79 1.22
N VAL A 32 -5.53 11.81 0.39
CA VAL A 32 -4.89 11.74 -0.91
C VAL A 32 -3.85 12.84 -1.03
N SER A 33 -2.68 12.53 -1.57
CA SER A 33 -1.59 13.49 -1.77
C SER A 33 -0.73 13.11 -2.98
N SER A 34 0.12 14.02 -3.44
CA SER A 34 1.10 13.70 -4.48
C SER A 34 2.50 14.22 -4.17
N SER A 35 3.49 13.33 -4.21
CA SER A 35 4.90 13.72 -4.22
C SER A 35 5.37 14.29 -5.57
N PHE A 36 4.54 14.18 -6.62
CA PHE A 36 4.93 14.41 -8.00
C PHE A 36 4.31 15.68 -8.62
N GLY A 37 3.35 16.29 -7.93
CA GLY A 37 2.55 17.40 -8.48
C GLY A 37 1.48 16.90 -9.44
N ALA A 38 0.68 15.94 -8.99
CA ALA A 38 -0.36 15.28 -9.77
C ALA A 38 -1.56 16.17 -10.10
N ASP A 39 -2.31 15.75 -11.12
CA ASP A 39 -3.73 16.07 -11.27
C ASP A 39 -4.58 15.03 -10.51
N LEU A 40 -5.65 15.49 -9.85
CA LEU A 40 -6.66 14.65 -9.21
C LEU A 40 -7.98 14.74 -9.99
N TYR A 41 -8.42 13.64 -10.62
CA TYR A 41 -9.69 13.57 -11.34
C TYR A 41 -10.75 12.88 -10.48
N LEU A 42 -11.85 13.59 -10.20
CA LEU A 42 -12.93 13.17 -9.30
C LEU A 42 -14.26 13.06 -10.06
N ARG A 43 -14.82 11.84 -10.15
CA ARG A 43 -16.04 11.58 -10.93
C ARG A 43 -17.03 10.69 -10.18
N GLY A 44 -17.80 11.25 -9.26
CA GLY A 44 -18.79 10.48 -8.51
C GLY A 44 -19.05 11.05 -7.13
N ALA A 45 -19.53 10.22 -6.20
CA ALA A 45 -19.67 10.58 -4.80
C ALA A 45 -18.40 10.17 -4.04
N ILE A 46 -17.51 11.15 -3.82
CA ILE A 46 -16.19 10.92 -3.25
C ILE A 46 -16.10 11.64 -1.90
N GLU A 47 -15.78 10.88 -0.86
CA GLU A 47 -15.65 11.35 0.53
C GLU A 47 -14.21 11.16 1.02
N PHE A 48 -13.61 12.25 1.48
CA PHE A 48 -12.34 12.24 2.18
C PHE A 48 -12.57 12.68 3.62
N LYS A 49 -11.93 12.00 4.57
CA LYS A 49 -11.98 12.33 6.00
C LYS A 49 -10.59 12.26 6.59
N GLY A 50 -10.25 13.23 7.45
CA GLY A 50 -8.92 13.39 8.02
C GLY A 50 -8.09 14.43 7.28
N GLY A 51 -6.80 14.54 7.62
CA GLY A 51 -5.88 15.53 7.05
C GLY A 51 -6.06 16.95 7.61
N ASP A 52 -5.54 17.94 6.89
CA ASP A 52 -5.57 19.35 7.29
C ASP A 52 -6.62 20.20 6.53
N ASP A 53 -7.57 19.53 5.88
CA ASP A 53 -8.56 20.08 4.95
C ASP A 53 -7.97 20.73 3.68
N GLN A 54 -6.66 20.59 3.41
CA GLN A 54 -6.02 20.94 2.12
C GLN A 54 -5.65 19.64 1.40
N LEU A 55 -5.54 19.68 0.07
CA LEU A 55 -4.99 18.54 -0.67
C LEU A 55 -3.74 18.97 -1.46
N ASN A 56 -2.67 18.18 -1.33
CA ASN A 56 -1.37 18.43 -1.96
C ASN A 56 -1.35 17.98 -3.43
N PHE A 57 -1.94 18.81 -4.31
CA PHE A 57 -2.06 18.60 -5.75
C PHE A 57 -1.80 19.88 -6.56
N ASP A 58 -1.37 19.72 -7.81
CA ASP A 58 -1.20 20.83 -8.76
C ASP A 58 -2.58 21.30 -9.27
N ARG A 59 -3.53 20.37 -9.45
CA ARG A 59 -4.90 20.66 -9.90
C ARG A 59 -5.87 19.57 -9.47
N ILE A 60 -7.11 19.99 -9.16
CA ILE A 60 -8.26 19.11 -8.96
C ILE A 60 -9.26 19.37 -10.08
N ASP A 61 -9.71 18.31 -10.73
CA ASP A 61 -10.80 18.31 -11.69
C ASP A 61 -11.98 17.51 -11.12
N ASP A 62 -12.98 18.23 -10.63
CA ASP A 62 -14.24 17.72 -10.10
C ASP A 62 -15.40 17.89 -11.08
N THR A 63 -15.11 18.18 -12.36
CA THR A 63 -16.13 18.40 -13.37
C THR A 63 -16.61 17.07 -13.95
N TYR A 64 -17.61 16.46 -13.32
CA TYR A 64 -18.32 15.31 -13.89
C TYR A 64 -19.74 15.71 -14.32
N THR A 65 -20.02 15.58 -15.61
CA THR A 65 -21.34 15.82 -16.18
C THR A 65 -21.88 14.54 -16.79
N VAL A 66 -22.87 13.93 -16.13
CA VAL A 66 -23.64 12.84 -16.71
C VAL A 66 -24.69 13.46 -17.62
N TRP A 67 -24.65 13.15 -18.91
CA TRP A 67 -25.74 13.47 -19.83
C TRP A 67 -27.03 12.86 -19.24
N TRP A 68 -28.21 13.45 -19.43
CA TRP A 68 -29.51 13.01 -18.87
C TRP A 68 -29.91 13.48 -17.45
N TRP A 69 -28.99 13.81 -16.52
CA TRP A 69 -29.35 14.43 -15.23
C TRP A 69 -28.31 15.48 -14.83
N ASN A 70 -28.76 16.65 -14.34
CA ASN A 70 -27.88 17.62 -13.70
C ASN A 70 -27.33 17.00 -12.40
N VAL A 71 -26.24 16.24 -12.50
CA VAL A 71 -25.49 15.80 -11.32
C VAL A 71 -24.51 16.91 -11.00
N VAL A 72 -24.76 17.59 -9.88
CA VAL A 72 -23.73 18.37 -9.21
C VAL A 72 -22.83 17.34 -8.53
N THR A 73 -21.56 17.31 -8.91
CA THR A 73 -20.56 16.54 -8.17
C THR A 73 -20.47 17.10 -6.76
N GLU A 74 -20.69 16.24 -5.77
CA GLU A 74 -20.30 16.50 -4.39
C GLU A 74 -19.02 15.71 -4.12
N ALA A 75 -17.98 15.99 -4.93
CA ALA A 75 -16.64 15.53 -4.59
C ALA A 75 -16.20 16.30 -3.34
N CYS A 76 -15.66 15.58 -2.34
CA CYS A 76 -15.32 16.11 -1.02
C CYS A 76 -16.55 16.42 -0.16
N ASN A 77 -17.51 15.51 -0.15
CA ASN A 77 -18.70 15.61 0.69
C ASN A 77 -18.31 15.81 2.17
N ASN A 78 -18.61 17.00 2.71
CA ASN A 78 -18.26 17.49 4.07
C ASN A 78 -16.87 18.14 4.27
N GLN A 79 -16.03 18.29 3.25
CA GLN A 79 -14.77 19.05 3.31
C GLN A 79 -14.60 20.00 2.10
N ARG A 80 -13.86 21.10 2.27
CA ARG A 80 -13.49 21.95 1.13
C ARG A 80 -12.17 21.45 0.57
N CYS A 81 -12.19 20.67 -0.50
CA CYS A 81 -10.96 20.36 -1.20
C CYS A 81 -10.43 21.59 -1.92
N TYR A 82 -9.19 21.97 -1.61
CA TYR A 82 -8.45 22.93 -2.41
C TYR A 82 -7.06 22.39 -2.69
N ALA A 83 -6.67 22.47 -3.95
CA ALA A 83 -5.29 22.27 -4.38
C ALA A 83 -4.46 23.43 -3.82
N ASN A 84 -3.47 23.13 -2.97
CA ASN A 84 -2.52 24.13 -2.49
C ASN A 84 -1.29 24.30 -3.42
N GLY A 85 -1.14 23.42 -4.43
CA GLY A 85 0.01 23.42 -5.34
C GLY A 85 1.32 22.96 -4.70
N GLU A 86 1.27 22.46 -3.46
CA GLU A 86 2.42 21.89 -2.75
C GLU A 86 2.52 20.38 -3.00
N ARG A 87 3.74 19.87 -2.86
CA ARG A 87 4.04 18.44 -3.02
C ARG A 87 4.38 17.85 -1.66
N SER A 88 3.87 16.65 -1.39
CA SER A 88 4.32 15.86 -0.25
C SER A 88 5.78 15.40 -0.42
N GLN A 89 6.37 14.89 0.65
CA GLN A 89 7.69 14.30 0.62
C GLN A 89 7.68 12.98 -0.18
N THR A 90 8.70 12.79 -1.02
CA THR A 90 8.91 11.54 -1.76
C THR A 90 9.38 10.41 -0.83
N LEU A 91 8.86 9.20 -1.05
CA LEU A 91 9.35 7.98 -0.42
C LEU A 91 10.54 7.42 -1.20
N ASN A 92 11.60 7.00 -0.51
CA ASN A 92 12.71 6.30 -1.15
C ASN A 92 12.35 4.82 -1.36
N VAL A 93 11.95 4.46 -2.58
CA VAL A 93 11.51 3.11 -2.94
C VAL A 93 12.70 2.30 -3.48
N PRO A 94 12.91 1.04 -3.07
CA PRO A 94 13.98 0.19 -3.59
C PRO A 94 13.78 -0.17 -5.07
N GLU A 95 14.79 -0.78 -5.69
CA GLU A 95 14.59 -1.40 -7.01
C GLU A 95 13.75 -2.68 -6.88
N PHE A 96 12.88 -2.91 -7.87
CA PHE A 96 12.01 -4.09 -7.89
C PHE A 96 12.82 -5.39 -8.10
N GLN A 97 12.52 -6.42 -7.30
CA GLN A 97 13.15 -7.74 -7.38
C GLN A 97 12.27 -8.76 -8.10
N TYR A 98 12.87 -9.67 -8.87
CA TYR A 98 12.17 -10.70 -9.63
C TYR A 98 12.53 -12.10 -9.14
N ALA A 99 11.54 -12.99 -9.09
CA ALA A 99 11.77 -14.36 -8.67
C ALA A 99 12.57 -15.08 -9.76
N ASN A 100 13.65 -15.76 -9.34
CA ASN A 100 14.49 -16.55 -10.23
C ASN A 100 14.06 -18.02 -10.16
N GLY A 101 13.58 -18.57 -11.27
CA GLY A 101 13.21 -19.99 -11.36
C GLY A 101 11.78 -20.19 -11.85
N ASN A 102 11.29 -21.44 -11.76
CA ASN A 102 10.00 -21.86 -12.29
C ASN A 102 9.10 -22.48 -11.21
N SER A 103 9.32 -22.20 -9.93
CA SER A 103 8.49 -22.73 -8.84
C SER A 103 7.03 -22.31 -9.04
N GLN A 104 6.10 -23.25 -8.90
CA GLN A 104 4.66 -23.04 -9.05
C GLN A 104 3.97 -23.57 -7.80
N LEU A 105 2.95 -22.88 -7.35
CA LEU A 105 2.08 -23.31 -6.26
C LEU A 105 0.63 -23.07 -6.63
N THR A 106 -0.21 -24.06 -6.35
CA THR A 106 -1.67 -23.97 -6.48
C THR A 106 -2.31 -24.48 -5.19
N VAL A 107 -3.27 -23.73 -4.67
CA VAL A 107 -4.12 -24.07 -3.51
C VAL A 107 -5.56 -23.85 -3.97
N ASP A 108 -6.34 -24.92 -4.15
CA ASP A 108 -7.62 -24.90 -4.89
C ASP A 108 -8.74 -25.72 -4.22
N ASP A 109 -8.67 -25.94 -2.91
CA ASP A 109 -9.75 -26.57 -2.13
C ASP A 109 -10.03 -25.75 -0.87
N GLU A 110 -11.31 -25.65 -0.49
CA GLU A 110 -11.77 -24.97 0.73
C GLU A 110 -11.22 -25.59 2.03
N ASN A 111 -10.62 -26.79 1.94
CA ASN A 111 -9.95 -27.47 3.05
C ASN A 111 -8.42 -27.44 2.94
N ASP A 112 -7.87 -26.87 1.86
CA ASP A 112 -6.45 -26.77 1.66
C ASP A 112 -5.92 -25.49 2.30
N THR A 113 -5.18 -25.68 3.39
CA THR A 113 -4.34 -24.66 4.01
C THR A 113 -2.89 -25.02 3.79
N LEU A 114 -2.11 -24.11 3.24
CA LEU A 114 -0.66 -24.29 3.09
C LEU A 114 0.11 -23.17 3.80
N THR A 115 1.26 -23.53 4.37
CA THR A 115 2.27 -22.55 4.80
C THR A 115 3.50 -22.67 3.92
N THR A 116 3.96 -21.58 3.33
CA THR A 116 5.20 -21.55 2.56
C THR A 116 5.97 -20.26 2.78
N ASN A 117 7.30 -20.37 2.67
CA ASN A 117 8.20 -19.24 2.83
C ASN A 117 9.22 -19.06 1.70
N ASP A 118 8.93 -19.63 0.54
CA ASP A 118 9.83 -19.63 -0.63
C ASP A 118 9.49 -18.52 -1.64
N ASP A 119 10.41 -18.25 -2.57
CA ASP A 119 10.17 -17.44 -3.76
C ASP A 119 9.44 -18.25 -4.85
N TYR A 120 8.53 -17.61 -5.59
CA TYR A 120 7.70 -18.30 -6.59
C TYR A 120 7.63 -17.57 -7.92
N ASN A 121 7.62 -18.35 -9.01
CA ASN A 121 7.27 -17.79 -10.31
C ASN A 121 5.75 -17.62 -10.46
N ASN A 122 4.96 -18.52 -9.89
CA ASN A 122 3.50 -18.40 -9.89
C ASN A 122 2.92 -18.99 -8.60
N ILE A 123 1.97 -18.27 -8.02
CA ILE A 123 1.10 -18.74 -6.95
C ILE A 123 -0.34 -18.50 -7.41
N THR A 124 -1.17 -19.53 -7.32
CA THR A 124 -2.62 -19.44 -7.53
C THR A 124 -3.32 -19.96 -6.29
N VAL A 125 -4.18 -19.13 -5.69
CA VAL A 125 -5.08 -19.54 -4.61
C VAL A 125 -6.49 -19.31 -5.10
N MET A 126 -7.33 -20.33 -5.08
CA MET A 126 -8.69 -20.29 -5.60
C MET A 126 -9.61 -21.20 -4.80
N ASP A 127 -10.91 -21.22 -5.13
CA ASP A 127 -11.90 -22.14 -4.57
C ASP A 127 -11.93 -22.18 -3.03
N LYS A 128 -11.84 -21.01 -2.40
CA LYS A 128 -11.73 -20.80 -0.94
C LYS A 128 -10.47 -21.40 -0.28
N GLY A 129 -9.44 -21.72 -1.05
CA GLY A 129 -8.15 -22.12 -0.52
C GLY A 129 -7.51 -21.03 0.35
N GLU A 130 -6.71 -21.45 1.32
CA GLU A 130 -6.01 -20.56 2.24
C GLU A 130 -4.49 -20.75 2.15
N LEU A 131 -3.77 -19.66 1.96
CA LEU A 131 -2.30 -19.68 1.93
C LEU A 131 -1.73 -18.76 3.01
N LEU A 132 -1.03 -19.32 3.98
CA LEU A 132 -0.14 -18.59 4.87
C LEU A 132 1.23 -18.43 4.21
N LEU A 133 1.60 -17.19 3.89
CA LEU A 133 2.84 -16.86 3.20
C LEU A 133 3.71 -15.96 4.08
N GLY A 134 4.99 -16.29 4.19
CA GLY A 134 5.96 -15.49 4.95
C GLY A 134 7.36 -15.56 4.36
N PRO A 135 8.31 -14.70 4.77
CA PRO A 135 9.70 -14.85 4.35
C PRO A 135 10.41 -16.03 5.03
N SER A 136 11.38 -16.66 4.37
CA SER A 136 12.21 -17.74 4.95
C SER A 136 13.59 -17.26 5.40
N GLY A 137 14.05 -17.84 6.51
CA GLY A 137 15.41 -17.62 7.00
C GLY A 137 15.61 -16.24 7.63
N SER A 138 16.80 -15.66 7.43
CA SER A 138 17.14 -14.33 7.95
C SER A 138 16.75 -13.19 7.01
N ASN A 139 16.36 -13.49 5.77
CA ASN A 139 15.86 -12.50 4.83
C ASN A 139 14.37 -12.29 5.14
N LYS A 140 13.91 -11.05 5.24
CA LYS A 140 12.48 -10.75 5.44
C LYS A 140 11.74 -10.47 4.14
N THR A 141 12.24 -11.03 3.03
CA THR A 141 11.74 -10.77 1.70
C THR A 141 11.19 -12.05 1.06
N VAL A 142 10.05 -11.93 0.38
CA VAL A 142 9.50 -12.95 -0.54
C VAL A 142 9.35 -12.31 -1.92
N VAL A 143 9.71 -13.04 -2.97
CA VAL A 143 9.57 -12.57 -4.36
C VAL A 143 8.66 -13.48 -5.17
N ILE A 144 7.68 -12.88 -5.85
CA ILE A 144 6.65 -13.57 -6.64
C ILE A 144 6.49 -12.88 -8.00
N ASN A 145 6.57 -13.63 -9.11
CA ASN A 145 6.31 -13.02 -10.43
C ASN A 145 4.80 -12.92 -10.73
N HIS A 146 4.01 -13.93 -10.38
CA HIS A 146 2.55 -13.92 -10.59
C HIS A 146 1.84 -14.46 -9.35
N LEU A 147 0.93 -13.68 -8.81
CA LEU A 147 0.07 -14.07 -7.69
C LEU A 147 -1.38 -13.83 -8.10
N MET A 148 -2.16 -14.90 -8.16
CA MET A 148 -3.58 -14.87 -8.50
C MET A 148 -4.40 -15.37 -7.30
N LEU A 149 -5.37 -14.57 -6.87
CA LEU A 149 -6.36 -14.92 -5.86
C LEU A 149 -7.75 -14.82 -6.49
N SER A 150 -8.54 -15.89 -6.44
CA SER A 150 -9.91 -15.88 -6.96
C SER A 150 -10.88 -16.69 -6.10
N ASP A 151 -12.18 -16.60 -6.39
CA ASP A 151 -13.19 -17.54 -5.89
C ASP A 151 -13.19 -17.72 -4.36
N LYS A 152 -13.11 -16.60 -3.64
CA LYS A 152 -13.08 -16.48 -2.17
C LYS A 152 -11.82 -17.05 -1.52
N ALA A 153 -10.72 -17.12 -2.27
CA ALA A 153 -9.41 -17.43 -1.72
C ALA A 153 -8.97 -16.43 -0.65
N THR A 154 -8.19 -16.92 0.31
CA THR A 154 -7.61 -16.12 1.38
C THR A 154 -6.09 -16.25 1.37
N LEU A 155 -5.39 -15.12 1.26
CA LEU A 155 -3.95 -15.03 1.44
C LEU A 155 -3.64 -14.40 2.80
N ILE A 156 -2.98 -15.13 3.68
CA ILE A 156 -2.55 -14.65 5.00
C ILE A 156 -1.05 -14.36 4.94
N LEU A 157 -0.66 -13.14 5.24
CA LEU A 157 0.73 -12.69 5.17
C LEU A 157 1.36 -12.62 6.56
N GLN A 158 2.56 -13.15 6.71
CA GLN A 158 3.42 -12.96 7.88
C GLN A 158 4.23 -11.66 7.77
N ASP A 159 4.92 -11.27 8.84
CA ASP A 159 5.84 -10.12 8.84
C ASP A 159 6.83 -10.18 7.68
N GLY A 160 6.89 -9.14 6.85
CA GLY A 160 7.84 -9.13 5.75
C GLY A 160 7.59 -8.10 4.65
N ILE A 161 8.47 -8.19 3.67
CA ILE A 161 8.49 -7.39 2.45
C ILE A 161 8.23 -8.33 1.27
N TYR A 162 7.23 -8.04 0.45
CA TYR A 162 6.82 -8.92 -0.65
C TYR A 162 6.95 -8.20 -1.98
N PHE A 163 7.86 -8.65 -2.84
CA PHE A 163 7.94 -8.18 -4.22
C PHE A 163 7.03 -9.02 -5.09
N ILE A 164 5.98 -8.43 -5.66
CA ILE A 164 4.99 -9.13 -6.49
C ILE A 164 4.91 -8.45 -7.86
N GLU A 165 5.36 -9.13 -8.92
CA GLU A 165 5.41 -8.48 -10.23
C GLU A 165 3.99 -8.27 -10.78
N ASN A 166 3.14 -9.28 -10.68
CA ASN A 166 1.74 -9.21 -11.10
C ASN A 166 0.85 -9.77 -10.00
N LEU A 167 0.06 -8.90 -9.36
CA LEU A 167 -0.98 -9.29 -8.42
C LEU A 167 -2.35 -9.11 -9.07
N THR A 168 -3.10 -10.21 -9.17
CA THR A 168 -4.50 -10.19 -9.55
C THR A 168 -5.32 -10.81 -8.42
N ALA A 169 -6.22 -10.04 -7.84
CA ALA A 169 -7.11 -10.50 -6.77
C ALA A 169 -8.56 -10.20 -7.16
N GLN A 170 -9.42 -11.21 -7.18
CA GLN A 170 -10.82 -11.06 -7.55
C GLN A 170 -11.73 -11.84 -6.61
N ASN A 171 -12.68 -11.17 -5.96
CA ASN A 171 -13.61 -11.82 -5.02
C ASN A 171 -12.82 -12.68 -4.01
N SER A 172 -11.89 -12.06 -3.28
CA SER A 172 -10.89 -12.74 -2.43
C SER A 172 -10.55 -11.89 -1.21
N GLU A 173 -9.70 -12.42 -0.32
CA GLU A 173 -9.26 -11.75 0.89
C GLU A 173 -7.71 -11.79 0.99
N ILE A 174 -7.12 -10.67 1.38
CA ILE A 174 -5.70 -10.60 1.77
C ILE A 174 -5.64 -10.13 3.22
N GLU A 175 -5.02 -10.94 4.06
CA GLU A 175 -5.05 -10.80 5.51
C GLU A 175 -3.63 -10.74 6.07
N LEU A 176 -3.49 -10.16 7.25
CA LEU A 176 -2.25 -10.23 8.02
C LEU A 176 -2.42 -11.31 9.10
N GLU A 177 -1.37 -12.09 9.34
CA GLU A 177 -1.41 -13.25 10.25
C GLU A 177 -1.93 -12.89 11.65
N ASN A 178 -1.59 -11.69 12.16
CA ASN A 178 -2.08 -11.21 13.44
C ASN A 178 -2.02 -9.67 13.54
N GLU A 179 -2.56 -9.13 14.64
CA GLU A 179 -2.67 -7.68 14.89
C GLU A 179 -1.33 -6.95 15.00
N SER A 180 -0.24 -7.68 15.29
CA SER A 180 1.10 -7.10 15.36
C SER A 180 1.90 -7.27 14.06
N THR A 181 1.34 -8.00 13.09
CA THR A 181 1.99 -8.26 11.83
C THR A 181 2.11 -6.97 11.03
N THR A 182 3.30 -6.67 10.52
CA THR A 182 3.59 -5.52 9.66
C THR A 182 4.09 -6.03 8.31
N VAL A 183 3.43 -5.59 7.23
CA VAL A 183 3.72 -6.02 5.87
C VAL A 183 3.93 -4.82 4.95
N THR A 184 4.94 -4.91 4.10
CA THR A 184 5.10 -4.03 2.94
C THR A 184 5.01 -4.82 1.64
N LEU A 185 3.98 -4.54 0.85
CA LEU A 185 3.81 -5.08 -0.49
C LEU A 185 4.46 -4.14 -1.50
N LEU A 186 5.42 -4.63 -2.28
CA LEU A 186 5.99 -3.94 -3.43
C LEU A 186 5.43 -4.60 -4.68
N ILE A 187 4.47 -3.96 -5.32
CA ILE A 187 3.71 -4.54 -6.44
C ILE A 187 4.01 -3.77 -7.71
N LYS A 188 4.37 -4.48 -8.77
CA LYS A 188 4.65 -3.82 -10.05
C LYS A 188 3.38 -3.53 -10.84
N ASN A 189 2.54 -4.55 -11.04
CA ASN A 189 1.23 -4.41 -11.69
C ASN A 189 0.15 -4.96 -10.75
N LEU A 190 -0.87 -4.13 -10.45
CA LEU A 190 -1.96 -4.48 -9.54
C LEU A 190 -3.31 -4.40 -10.27
N VAL A 191 -4.08 -5.48 -10.18
CA VAL A 191 -5.49 -5.53 -10.57
C VAL A 191 -6.28 -6.17 -9.42
N VAL A 192 -7.22 -5.43 -8.85
CA VAL A 192 -8.04 -5.89 -7.72
C VAL A 192 -9.51 -5.62 -8.01
N GLU A 193 -10.39 -6.59 -7.76
CA GLU A 193 -11.84 -6.44 -7.92
C GLU A 193 -12.58 -7.21 -6.80
N ASP A 194 -13.52 -6.56 -6.11
CA ASP A 194 -14.31 -7.19 -5.03
C ASP A 194 -13.45 -7.89 -3.95
N THR A 195 -12.30 -7.30 -3.57
CA THR A 195 -11.37 -7.88 -2.61
C THR A 195 -11.29 -7.06 -1.33
N ASP A 196 -11.26 -7.73 -0.18
CA ASP A 196 -10.97 -7.08 1.10
C ASP A 196 -9.49 -7.30 1.47
N ILE A 197 -8.76 -6.24 1.81
CA ILE A 197 -7.33 -6.27 2.15
C ILE A 197 -7.10 -5.66 3.53
N ASN A 198 -6.62 -6.47 4.48
CA ASN A 198 -6.31 -6.07 5.85
C ASN A 198 -7.50 -5.42 6.59
N THR A 199 -8.74 -5.88 6.38
CA THR A 199 -9.94 -5.25 6.98
C THR A 199 -10.54 -6.03 8.15
N GLN A 200 -9.81 -7.01 8.68
CA GLN A 200 -10.28 -7.79 9.81
C GLN A 200 -10.52 -6.90 11.05
N LYS A 201 -11.39 -7.33 11.97
CA LYS A 201 -11.83 -6.55 13.15
C LYS A 201 -10.71 -6.00 14.07
N LYS A 202 -9.46 -6.42 13.87
CA LYS A 202 -8.31 -6.09 14.71
C LYS A 202 -7.08 -5.66 13.87
N SER A 203 -7.25 -5.46 12.57
CA SER A 203 -6.21 -4.85 11.75
C SER A 203 -6.08 -3.35 12.08
N SER A 204 -4.89 -2.81 11.80
CA SER A 204 -4.63 -1.38 11.76
C SER A 204 -4.13 -1.02 10.37
N ALA A 205 -4.52 0.14 9.85
CA ALA A 205 -3.96 0.69 8.63
C ALA A 205 -2.43 0.84 8.72
N GLY A 206 -1.89 1.11 9.92
CA GLY A 206 -0.45 1.23 10.18
C GLY A 206 0.35 -0.06 10.01
N ASN A 207 -0.31 -1.20 9.78
CA ASN A 207 0.33 -2.51 9.60
C ASN A 207 0.52 -2.90 8.13
N LEU A 208 -0.10 -2.20 7.18
CA LEU A 208 0.01 -2.50 5.75
C LEU A 208 0.50 -1.29 4.95
N GLY A 209 1.65 -1.45 4.31
CA GLY A 209 2.16 -0.53 3.30
C GLY A 209 2.12 -1.19 1.92
N MET A 210 1.72 -0.45 0.89
CA MET A 210 1.73 -0.88 -0.49
C MET A 210 2.52 0.12 -1.33
N VAL A 211 3.49 -0.36 -2.10
CA VAL A 211 4.20 0.42 -3.10
C VAL A 211 3.81 -0.10 -4.49
N LEU A 212 3.27 0.76 -5.34
CA LEU A 212 2.82 0.41 -6.69
C LEU A 212 3.77 1.04 -7.71
N TYR A 213 4.54 0.21 -8.43
CA TYR A 213 5.58 0.73 -9.34
C TYR A 213 5.01 1.23 -10.66
N ASN A 214 4.02 0.54 -11.22
CA ASN A 214 3.32 0.98 -12.42
C ASN A 214 1.87 1.36 -12.09
N SER A 215 1.07 1.60 -13.13
CA SER A 215 -0.36 1.81 -12.99
C SER A 215 -1.05 0.65 -12.25
N ALA A 216 -1.96 1.00 -11.35
CA ALA A 216 -2.76 0.06 -10.59
C ALA A 216 -4.26 0.29 -10.86
N ARG A 217 -5.02 -0.80 -10.91
CA ARG A 217 -6.46 -0.78 -11.12
C ARG A 217 -7.17 -1.47 -9.96
N ILE A 218 -8.07 -0.75 -9.30
CA ILE A 218 -8.87 -1.23 -8.19
C ILE A 218 -10.33 -1.01 -8.56
N GLU A 219 -11.13 -2.07 -8.49
CA GLU A 219 -12.52 -2.08 -8.91
C GLU A 219 -13.45 -2.81 -7.93
N GLY A 220 -14.75 -2.71 -8.18
CA GLY A 220 -15.78 -3.38 -7.41
C GLY A 220 -15.82 -2.94 -5.95
N LYS A 221 -16.45 -3.74 -5.09
CA LYS A 221 -16.65 -3.46 -3.66
C LYS A 221 -15.40 -3.73 -2.82
N THR A 222 -14.30 -3.12 -3.20
CA THR A 222 -12.98 -3.34 -2.60
C THR A 222 -12.81 -2.49 -1.35
N LYS A 223 -12.26 -3.11 -0.29
CA LYS A 223 -11.87 -2.39 0.94
C LYS A 223 -10.41 -2.65 1.28
N ILE A 224 -9.71 -1.61 1.72
CA ILE A 224 -8.30 -1.71 2.11
C ILE A 224 -8.11 -0.95 3.43
N ASP A 225 -7.42 -1.54 4.40
CA ASP A 225 -6.85 -0.77 5.51
C ASP A 225 -5.33 -0.74 5.35
N GLY A 226 -4.76 0.42 5.02
CA GLY A 226 -3.34 0.52 4.70
C GLY A 226 -2.93 1.85 4.08
N PHE A 227 -1.65 1.97 3.77
CA PHE A 227 -1.07 3.13 3.11
C PHE A 227 -0.52 2.76 1.75
N ILE A 228 -0.87 3.53 0.71
CA ILE A 228 -0.56 3.22 -0.68
C ILE A 228 0.34 4.31 -1.29
N TYR A 229 1.56 3.95 -1.70
CA TYR A 229 2.48 4.82 -2.43
C TYR A 229 2.62 4.36 -3.88
N ALA A 230 2.08 5.11 -4.84
CA ALA A 230 2.14 4.78 -6.26
C ALA A 230 3.10 5.70 -7.02
N LEU A 231 4.03 5.10 -7.78
CA LEU A 231 4.98 5.83 -8.62
C LEU A 231 4.35 6.33 -9.93
N ASP A 232 3.17 5.81 -10.30
CA ASP A 232 2.42 6.17 -11.48
C ASP A 232 0.94 6.43 -11.13
N THR A 233 0.02 6.01 -12.00
CA THR A 233 -1.40 6.33 -11.95
C THR A 233 -2.18 5.25 -11.22
N ILE A 234 -2.98 5.64 -10.22
CA ILE A 234 -3.95 4.76 -9.59
C ILE A 234 -5.35 5.02 -10.17
N TYR A 235 -5.99 3.94 -10.63
CA TYR A 235 -7.37 3.92 -11.12
C TYR A 235 -8.22 3.22 -10.06
N ILE A 236 -9.16 3.96 -9.47
CA ILE A 236 -10.14 3.41 -8.52
C ILE A 236 -11.51 3.66 -9.15
N LEU A 237 -12.18 2.59 -9.53
CA LEU A 237 -13.40 2.62 -10.33
C LEU A 237 -14.44 1.78 -9.59
N ASP A 238 -15.56 2.36 -9.17
CA ASP A 238 -16.59 1.72 -8.31
C ASP A 238 -16.27 1.68 -6.80
N ASP A 239 -17.31 1.29 -6.03
CA ASP A 239 -17.42 1.16 -4.56
C ASP A 239 -16.12 0.84 -3.80
N PHE A 240 -15.31 1.85 -3.46
CA PHE A 240 -14.04 1.67 -2.75
C PHE A 240 -14.06 2.30 -1.35
N THR A 241 -13.50 1.58 -0.37
CA THR A 241 -13.23 2.13 0.96
C THR A 241 -11.78 1.92 1.37
N LEU A 242 -11.11 2.99 1.79
CA LEU A 242 -9.77 2.95 2.37
C LEU A 242 -9.78 3.52 3.78
N ASN A 243 -9.27 2.76 4.76
CA ASN A 243 -8.79 3.33 6.02
C ASN A 243 -7.27 3.53 5.91
N GLY A 244 -6.81 4.77 5.87
CA GLY A 244 -5.42 5.12 5.59
C GLY A 244 -5.30 6.25 4.56
N ALA A 245 -4.24 6.24 3.75
CA ALA A 245 -3.98 7.30 2.79
C ALA A 245 -3.27 6.81 1.51
N ILE A 246 -3.43 7.57 0.44
CA ILE A 246 -2.78 7.31 -0.86
C ILE A 246 -1.88 8.49 -1.24
N ASN A 247 -0.66 8.17 -1.66
CA ASN A 247 0.22 9.10 -2.35
C ASN A 247 0.50 8.57 -3.76
N ALA A 248 0.18 9.33 -4.81
CA ALA A 248 0.38 8.86 -6.18
C ALA A 248 0.87 9.96 -7.13
N ALA A 249 1.39 9.54 -8.29
CA ALA A 249 1.76 10.46 -9.36
C ALA A 249 0.55 10.98 -10.14
N ASN A 250 -0.53 10.20 -10.25
CA ASN A 250 -1.82 10.62 -10.80
C ASN A 250 -2.96 9.80 -10.19
N PHE A 251 -4.16 10.38 -10.15
CA PHE A 251 -5.34 9.75 -9.59
C PHE A 251 -6.52 9.84 -10.57
N ILE A 252 -7.20 8.70 -10.76
CA ILE A 252 -8.51 8.66 -11.41
C ILE A 252 -9.45 7.94 -10.46
N LEU A 253 -10.37 8.72 -9.87
CA LEU A 253 -11.34 8.27 -8.88
C LEU A 253 -12.74 8.40 -9.46
N GLU A 254 -13.43 7.28 -9.66
CA GLU A 254 -14.77 7.22 -10.25
C GLU A 254 -15.76 6.49 -9.32
N ASP A 255 -17.01 6.97 -9.30
CA ASP A 255 -18.17 6.48 -8.55
C ASP A 255 -18.12 6.70 -7.03
N ASP A 256 -18.38 5.67 -6.21
CA ASP A 256 -18.58 5.80 -4.77
C ASP A 256 -17.28 5.45 -4.02
N ILE A 257 -16.54 6.48 -3.59
CA ILE A 257 -15.21 6.31 -2.98
C ILE A 257 -15.16 6.96 -1.60
N LYS A 258 -14.61 6.24 -0.62
CA LYS A 258 -14.42 6.73 0.75
C LYS A 258 -13.00 6.50 1.22
N ILE A 259 -12.33 7.55 1.68
CA ILE A 259 -11.00 7.45 2.30
C ILE A 259 -11.04 8.11 3.67
N ASP A 260 -10.87 7.31 4.72
CA ASP A 260 -10.80 7.75 6.12
C ASP A 260 -9.35 7.66 6.62
N TYR A 261 -8.71 8.81 6.73
CA TYR A 261 -7.33 8.95 7.17
C TYR A 261 -7.26 9.35 8.63
N ASN A 262 -6.42 8.64 9.38
CA ASN A 262 -6.04 8.97 10.74
C ASN A 262 -4.52 9.08 10.82
N GLU A 263 -4.00 10.27 11.14
CA GLU A 263 -2.55 10.52 11.16
C GLU A 263 -1.81 9.67 12.19
N ASP A 264 -2.48 9.29 13.28
CA ASP A 264 -1.87 8.47 14.33
C ASP A 264 -1.45 7.08 13.83
N ASP A 265 -2.07 6.58 12.76
CA ASP A 265 -1.76 5.26 12.18
C ASP A 265 -0.42 5.24 11.41
N ILE A 266 0.14 6.41 11.08
CA ILE A 266 1.42 6.52 10.36
C ILE A 266 2.53 7.23 11.14
N VAL A 267 2.23 7.68 12.36
CA VAL A 267 3.23 8.21 13.28
C VAL A 267 4.04 7.05 13.86
N ASN A 268 5.36 7.17 13.85
CA ASN A 268 6.28 6.12 14.32
C ASN A 268 6.11 4.78 13.58
N SER A 269 5.76 4.84 12.29
CA SER A 269 5.50 3.66 11.49
C SER A 269 6.78 2.85 11.22
N LYS A 270 6.61 1.53 11.06
CA LYS A 270 7.61 0.60 10.52
C LYS A 270 7.37 0.30 9.04
N LEU A 271 6.29 0.84 8.47
CA LEU A 271 6.01 0.69 7.05
C LEU A 271 7.10 1.38 6.24
N PHE A 272 7.41 0.79 5.07
CA PHE A 272 8.39 1.32 4.14
C PHE A 272 9.80 1.50 4.72
N ASP A 273 10.11 0.81 5.83
CA ASP A 273 11.48 0.60 6.28
C ASP A 273 12.08 -0.56 5.47
N PHE A 274 12.77 -0.20 4.39
CA PHE A 274 13.39 -1.16 3.47
C PHE A 274 14.79 -1.61 3.94
N ASP A 275 15.33 -1.00 4.99
CA ASP A 275 16.64 -1.33 5.55
C ASP A 275 16.49 -2.48 6.57
N VAL A 276 16.31 -3.70 6.05
CA VAL A 276 16.24 -4.94 6.87
C VAL A 276 17.55 -5.71 6.87
#